data_AF-A0A2P6MA70-F1
#
_entry.id   AF-A0A2P6MA70-F1
#
_cell.length_a   1.000
_cell.length_b   1.000
_cell.length_c   1.000
_cell.angle_alpha   90.00
_cell.angle_beta   90.00
_cell.angle_gamma   90.00
#
_symmetry.space_group_name_H-M   'P 1'
#
loop_
_entity.id
_entity.type
_entity.pdbx_description
1 polymer ?
#
loop_
_entity_poly.entity_id
_entity_poly.type
_entity_poly.pdbx_seq_one_letter_code
_entity_poly.pdbx_strand_id
1 'polypeptide(L)'
;MAEAEPGAGQGAGPLPDDARAVLAAARDAAAAHVGALHALRRLFAAEVGLAKAALVQALVFLLLAMVMLATAYGLLTALLVAGLRSAGAPWPLAIAIPLLLSLVLCGLAAWRARALLRHADFEGTRRQIRKGLGGGDTPAAETGEAP
;
A
#
# COMPACT_ATOMS: atom_id res chain seq x y z
N MET A 1 77.63 -33.32 -14.02
CA MET A 1 77.05 -33.56 -15.36
C MET A 1 75.88 -34.52 -15.17
N ALA A 2 74.67 -33.97 -15.15
CA ALA A 2 73.38 -34.60 -15.48
C ALA A 2 72.31 -33.54 -15.23
N GLU A 3 72.05 -32.75 -16.26
CA GLU A 3 70.94 -31.82 -16.40
C GLU A 3 69.73 -32.60 -16.93
N ALA A 4 68.53 -32.35 -16.40
CA ALA A 4 67.24 -32.43 -17.10
C ALA A 4 66.07 -32.11 -16.13
N GLU A 5 65.53 -30.88 -16.21
CA GLU A 5 64.06 -30.65 -16.17
C GLU A 5 63.44 -31.16 -17.49
N PRO A 6 62.10 -31.28 -17.71
CA PRO A 6 60.94 -30.82 -16.91
C PRO A 6 59.80 -31.87 -16.77
N GLY A 7 58.88 -31.67 -15.84
CA GLY A 7 57.70 -32.53 -15.67
C GLY A 7 56.47 -31.72 -15.26
N ALA A 8 55.81 -31.13 -16.26
CA ALA A 8 54.54 -30.43 -16.12
C ALA A 8 53.49 -31.30 -15.43
N GLY A 9 53.21 -30.97 -14.17
CA GLY A 9 52.04 -31.41 -13.42
C GLY A 9 51.33 -30.19 -12.86
N GLN A 10 50.93 -29.27 -13.73
CA GLN A 10 49.91 -28.27 -13.45
C GLN A 10 48.64 -28.97 -12.96
N GLY A 11 48.49 -29.05 -11.63
CA GLY A 11 47.29 -29.55 -10.97
C GLY A 11 46.85 -28.54 -9.92
N ALA A 12 46.02 -27.59 -10.34
CA ALA A 12 45.14 -26.72 -9.55
C ALA A 12 45.53 -26.42 -8.09
N GLY A 13 45.97 -25.18 -7.82
CA GLY A 13 46.35 -24.65 -6.50
C GLY A 13 45.19 -24.44 -5.48
N PRO A 14 45.41 -23.67 -4.39
CA PRO A 14 44.51 -23.49 -3.22
C PRO A 14 43.13 -22.84 -3.49
N LEU A 15 42.78 -22.61 -4.76
CA LEU A 15 41.50 -22.10 -5.24
C LEU A 15 40.23 -22.80 -4.69
N PRO A 16 40.17 -24.13 -4.52
CA PRO A 16 38.93 -24.77 -4.06
C PRO A 16 38.64 -24.48 -2.59
N ASP A 17 39.64 -24.22 -1.76
CA ASP A 17 39.44 -23.88 -0.34
C ASP A 17 39.05 -22.41 -0.17
N ASP A 18 39.65 -21.51 -0.95
CA ASP A 18 39.22 -20.10 -1.02
C ASP A 18 37.78 -19.97 -1.54
N ALA A 19 37.42 -20.76 -2.56
CA ALA A 19 36.06 -20.80 -3.09
C ALA A 19 35.04 -21.30 -2.04
N ARG A 20 35.40 -22.30 -1.22
CA ARG A 20 34.56 -22.77 -0.11
C ARG A 20 34.41 -21.72 0.98
N ALA A 21 35.48 -20.99 1.31
CA ALA A 21 35.44 -19.92 2.28
C ALA A 21 34.55 -18.74 1.83
N VAL A 22 34.67 -18.34 0.56
CA VAL A 22 33.80 -17.31 -0.05
C VAL A 22 32.35 -17.78 -0.10
N LEU A 23 32.10 -19.05 -0.44
CA LEU A 23 30.75 -19.62 -0.43
C LEU A 23 30.14 -19.65 0.98
N ALA A 24 30.92 -20.01 2.00
CA ALA A 24 30.48 -19.98 3.39
C ALA A 24 30.13 -18.56 3.84
N ALA A 25 31.01 -17.58 3.57
CA ALA A 25 30.76 -16.18 3.86
C ALA A 25 29.53 -15.63 3.11
N ALA A 26 29.31 -16.06 1.87
CA ALA A 26 28.12 -15.70 1.10
C ALA A 26 26.84 -16.31 1.70
N ARG A 27 26.88 -17.55 2.20
CA ARG A 27 25.74 -18.19 2.89
C ARG A 27 25.42 -17.48 4.19
N ASP A 28 26.42 -17.09 4.96
CA ASP A 28 26.25 -16.36 6.22
C ASP A 28 25.68 -14.95 5.96
N ALA A 29 26.19 -14.26 4.93
CA ALA A 29 25.65 -12.99 4.50
C ALA A 29 24.19 -13.12 4.04
N ALA A 30 23.86 -14.15 3.25
CA ALA A 30 22.49 -14.43 2.83
C ALA A 30 21.57 -14.70 4.02
N ALA A 31 22.01 -15.52 4.98
CA ALA A 31 21.25 -15.79 6.20
C ALA A 31 20.99 -14.51 7.03
N ALA A 32 21.99 -13.62 7.14
CA ALA A 32 21.83 -12.33 7.80
C ALA A 32 20.82 -11.41 7.10
N HIS A 33 20.83 -11.37 5.76
CA HIS A 33 19.87 -10.58 4.98
C HIS A 33 18.44 -11.13 5.11
N VAL A 34 18.27 -12.46 5.13
CA VAL A 34 16.98 -13.11 5.38
C VAL A 34 16.43 -12.73 6.75
N GLY A 35 17.29 -12.71 7.78
CA GLY A 35 16.94 -12.24 9.13
C GLY A 35 16.47 -10.78 9.14
N ALA A 36 17.20 -9.89 8.46
CA ALA A 36 16.85 -8.48 8.34
C ALA A 36 15.50 -8.28 7.63
N LEU A 37 15.23 -9.02 6.55
CA LEU A 37 13.94 -9.00 5.86
C LEU A 37 12.80 -9.49 6.76
N HIS A 38 13.03 -10.52 7.56
CA HIS A 38 12.01 -11.01 8.51
C HIS A 38 11.67 -9.96 9.58
N ALA A 39 12.68 -9.27 10.11
CA ALA A 39 12.47 -8.17 11.05
C ALA A 39 11.69 -7.00 10.42
N LEU A 40 12.05 -6.59 9.20
CA LEU A 40 11.34 -5.56 8.45
C LEU A 40 9.88 -5.93 8.18
N ARG A 41 9.60 -7.19 7.82
CA ARG A 41 8.23 -7.69 7.62
C ARG A 41 7.40 -7.62 8.91
N ARG A 42 7.99 -7.96 10.05
CA ARG A 42 7.32 -7.87 11.36
C ARG A 42 7.03 -6.42 11.74
N LEU A 43 7.98 -5.51 11.54
CA LEU A 43 7.77 -4.08 11.78
C LEU A 43 6.66 -3.53 10.89
N PHE A 44 6.70 -3.81 9.58
CA PHE A 44 5.67 -3.39 8.65
C PHE A 44 4.29 -3.92 9.03
N ALA A 45 4.19 -5.19 9.45
CA ALA A 45 2.93 -5.76 9.92
C ALA A 45 2.41 -5.04 11.19
N ALA A 46 3.29 -4.65 12.10
CA ALA A 46 2.93 -3.88 13.29
C ALA A 46 2.43 -2.47 12.93
N GLU A 47 3.11 -1.77 12.01
CA GLU A 47 2.68 -0.46 11.49
C GLU A 47 1.31 -0.53 10.82
N VAL A 48 1.07 -1.55 10.00
CA VAL A 48 -0.24 -1.79 9.38
C VAL A 48 -1.32 -2.05 10.43
N GLY A 49 -0.99 -2.77 11.51
CA GLY A 49 -1.89 -3.00 12.63
C GLY A 49 -2.31 -1.71 13.33
N LEU A 50 -1.34 -0.86 13.67
CA LEU A 50 -1.56 0.45 14.27
C LEU A 50 -2.38 1.36 13.35
N ALA A 51 -2.01 1.43 12.07
CA ALA A 51 -2.70 2.23 11.08
C ALA A 51 -4.17 1.79 10.90
N LYS A 52 -4.44 0.48 10.88
CA LYS A 52 -5.81 -0.05 10.77
C LYS A 52 -6.67 0.37 11.96
N ALA A 53 -6.17 0.24 13.19
CA ALA A 53 -6.91 0.61 14.39
C ALA A 53 -7.24 2.11 14.40
N ALA A 54 -6.23 2.95 14.13
CA ALA A 54 -6.40 4.39 14.04
C ALA A 54 -7.36 4.80 12.90
N LEU A 55 -7.27 4.15 11.73
CA LEU A 55 -8.14 4.41 10.59
C LEU A 55 -9.62 4.13 10.91
N VAL A 56 -9.92 3.01 11.57
CA VAL A 56 -11.29 2.67 11.96
C VAL A 56 -11.85 3.72 12.93
N GLN A 57 -11.07 4.09 13.94
CA GLN A 57 -11.48 5.13 14.89
C GLN A 57 -11.65 6.49 14.20
N ALA A 58 -10.74 6.85 13.29
CA ALA A 58 -10.85 8.07 12.50
C ALA A 58 -12.12 8.08 11.63
N LEU A 59 -12.48 6.94 11.02
CA LEU A 59 -13.72 6.81 10.24
C LEU A 59 -14.98 7.04 11.10
N VAL A 60 -15.00 6.57 12.36
CA VAL A 60 -16.11 6.82 13.29
C VAL A 60 -16.27 8.33 13.55
N PHE A 61 -15.16 9.02 13.87
CA PHE A 61 -15.20 10.47 14.08
C PHE A 61 -15.52 11.24 12.80
N LEU A 62 -15.05 10.77 11.63
CA LEU A 62 -15.36 11.37 10.35
C LEU A 62 -16.86 11.25 10.01
N LEU A 63 -17.48 10.11 10.30
CA LEU A 63 -18.92 9.93 10.16
C LEU A 63 -19.70 10.87 11.08
N LEU A 64 -19.29 10.97 12.36
CA LEU A 64 -19.91 11.90 13.31
C LEU A 64 -19.77 13.35 12.83
N ALA A 65 -18.58 13.74 12.39
CA ALA A 65 -18.33 15.07 11.83
C ALA A 65 -19.20 15.33 10.58
N MET A 66 -19.40 14.33 9.72
CA MET A 66 -20.26 14.45 8.54
C MET A 66 -21.74 14.67 8.92
N VAL A 67 -22.24 13.99 9.95
CA VAL A 67 -23.60 14.22 10.46
C VAL A 67 -23.73 15.65 11.02
N MET A 68 -22.78 16.09 11.84
CA MET A 68 -22.79 17.45 12.38
C MET A 68 -22.67 18.51 11.29
N LEU A 69 -21.85 18.26 10.27
CA LEU A 69 -21.73 19.14 9.11
C LEU A 69 -23.05 19.22 8.33
N ALA A 70 -23.75 18.10 8.14
CA ALA A 70 -25.05 18.08 7.49
C ALA A 70 -26.10 18.88 8.30
N THR A 71 -26.13 18.71 9.62
CA THR A 71 -27.00 19.50 10.50
C THR A 71 -26.68 21.00 10.42
N ALA A 72 -25.40 21.36 10.52
CA ALA A 72 -24.95 22.75 10.42
C ALA A 72 -25.29 23.36 9.07
N TYR A 73 -25.14 22.62 7.97
CA TYR A 73 -25.52 23.06 6.64
C TYR A 73 -27.02 23.31 6.50
N GLY A 74 -27.86 22.45 7.09
CA GLY A 74 -29.31 22.66 7.14
C GLY A 74 -29.69 23.94 7.87
N LEU A 75 -29.10 24.18 9.04
CA LEU A 75 -29.30 25.42 9.81
C LEU A 75 -28.78 26.66 9.07
N LEU A 76 -27.63 26.54 8.40
CA LEU A 76 -27.07 27.61 7.57
C LEU A 76 -27.99 27.96 6.40
N THR A 77 -28.57 26.94 5.75
CA THR A 77 -29.54 27.13 4.66
C THR A 77 -30.80 27.82 5.16
N ALA A 78 -31.34 27.38 6.31
CA ALA A 78 -32.50 28.03 6.93
C ALA A 78 -32.20 29.49 7.30
N LEU A 79 -31.02 29.76 7.86
CA LEU A 79 -30.56 31.12 8.20
C LEU A 79 -30.44 31.99 6.95
N LEU A 80 -29.89 31.46 5.85
CA LEU A 80 -29.79 32.16 4.58
C LEU A 80 -31.18 32.52 4.03
N VAL A 81 -32.12 31.56 4.01
CA VAL A 81 -33.50 31.81 3.58
C VAL A 81 -34.15 32.89 4.44
N ALA A 82 -34.02 32.78 5.77
CA ALA A 82 -34.56 33.77 6.71
C ALA A 82 -33.97 35.17 6.48
N GLY A 83 -32.66 35.27 6.24
CA GLY A 83 -31.97 36.52 5.91
C GLY A 83 -32.42 37.12 4.58
N LEU A 84 -32.63 36.30 3.55
CA LEU A 84 -33.17 36.79 2.27
C LEU A 84 -34.61 37.29 2.44
N ARG A 85 -35.41 36.57 3.23
CA ARG A 85 -36.79 36.98 3.53
C ARG A 85 -36.85 38.29 4.31
N SER A 86 -35.96 38.52 5.28
CA SER A 86 -35.90 39.78 6.02
C SER A 86 -35.42 40.96 5.16
N ALA A 87 -34.62 40.70 4.12
CA ALA A 87 -34.25 41.69 3.10
C ALA A 87 -35.36 41.97 2.06
N GLY A 88 -36.53 41.36 2.20
CA GLY A 88 -37.68 41.57 1.31
C GLY A 88 -37.73 40.66 0.08
N ALA A 89 -36.83 39.67 -0.04
CA ALA A 89 -36.85 38.74 -1.16
C ALA A 89 -38.14 37.90 -1.19
N PRO A 90 -38.73 37.62 -2.37
CA PRO A 90 -39.89 36.76 -2.48
C PRO A 90 -39.53 35.31 -2.15
N TRP A 91 -40.49 34.57 -1.57
CA TRP A 91 -40.35 33.15 -1.23
C TRP A 91 -39.65 32.26 -2.27
N PRO A 92 -40.05 32.28 -3.57
CA PRO A 92 -39.40 31.44 -4.57
C PRO A 92 -37.91 31.78 -4.73
N LEU A 93 -37.52 33.06 -4.70
CA LEU A 93 -36.13 33.47 -4.84
C LEU A 93 -35.29 33.05 -3.62
N ALA A 94 -35.84 33.23 -2.42
CA ALA A 94 -35.16 32.88 -1.17
C ALA A 94 -34.86 31.37 -1.08
N ILE A 95 -35.70 30.52 -1.67
CA ILE A 95 -35.50 29.06 -1.73
C ILE A 95 -34.66 28.64 -2.94
N ALA A 96 -34.85 29.28 -4.09
CA ALA A 96 -34.14 28.92 -5.33
C ALA A 96 -32.62 29.08 -5.20
N ILE A 97 -32.15 30.10 -4.49
CA ILE A 97 -30.72 30.36 -4.30
C ILE A 97 -30.00 29.20 -3.58
N PRO A 98 -30.38 28.79 -2.37
CA PRO A 98 -29.75 27.65 -1.70
C PRO A 98 -29.95 26.32 -2.44
N LEU A 99 -31.08 26.16 -3.15
CA LEU A 99 -31.32 24.98 -3.99
C LEU A 99 -30.28 24.88 -5.13
N LEU A 100 -30.09 25.97 -5.88
CA LEU A 100 -29.09 26.01 -6.95
C LEU A 100 -27.68 25.79 -6.41
N LEU A 101 -27.33 26.40 -5.28
CA LEU A 101 -26.03 26.19 -4.63
C LEU A 101 -25.82 24.71 -4.29
N SER A 102 -26.84 24.05 -3.72
CA SER A 102 -26.81 22.63 -3.37
C SER A 102 -26.65 21.74 -4.62
N LEU A 103 -27.34 22.07 -5.72
CA LEU A 103 -27.23 21.33 -6.98
C LEU A 103 -25.83 21.45 -7.59
N VAL A 104 -25.24 22.65 -7.58
CA VAL A 104 -23.87 22.87 -8.07
C VAL A 104 -22.86 22.08 -7.25
N LEU A 105 -22.93 22.15 -5.92
CA LEU A 105 -22.05 21.40 -5.03
C LEU A 105 -22.22 19.89 -5.20
N CYS A 106 -23.47 19.41 -5.31
CA CYS A 106 -23.76 18.00 -5.55
C CYS A 106 -23.18 17.52 -6.89
N GLY A 107 -23.35 18.30 -7.96
CA GLY A 107 -22.78 18.00 -9.28
C GLY A 107 -21.26 17.93 -9.25
N LEU A 108 -20.60 18.90 -8.60
CA LEU A 108 -19.15 18.92 -8.45
C LEU A 108 -18.63 17.73 -7.63
N ALA A 109 -19.31 17.41 -6.53
CA ALA A 109 -18.97 16.25 -5.70
C ALA A 109 -19.13 14.94 -6.46
N ALA A 110 -20.23 14.76 -7.21
CA ALA A 110 -20.47 13.58 -8.04
C ALA A 110 -19.41 13.44 -9.15
N TRP A 111 -19.06 14.54 -9.82
CA TRP A 111 -18.00 14.55 -10.83
C TRP A 111 -16.65 14.15 -10.23
N ARG A 112 -16.29 14.73 -9.07
CA ARG A 112 -15.01 14.44 -8.41
C ARG A 112 -14.97 13.02 -7.87
N ALA A 113 -16.07 12.51 -7.32
CA ALA A 113 -16.21 11.13 -6.86
C ALA A 113 -16.00 10.14 -8.02
N ARG A 114 -16.63 10.37 -9.18
CA ARG A 114 -16.42 9.54 -10.39
C ARG A 114 -14.96 9.56 -10.83
N ALA A 115 -14.30 10.72 -10.79
CA ALA A 115 -12.88 10.82 -11.13
C ALA A 115 -11.98 10.07 -10.14
N LEU A 116 -12.30 10.08 -8.84
CA LEU A 116 -11.55 9.36 -7.82
C LEU A 116 -11.77 7.85 -7.91
N LEU A 117 -13.02 7.40 -8.11
CA LEU A 117 -13.37 5.98 -8.22
C LEU A 117 -12.62 5.26 -9.34
N ARG A 118 -12.28 5.96 -10.44
CA ARG A 118 -11.43 5.41 -11.51
C ARG A 118 -10.07 4.90 -11.02
N HIS A 119 -9.54 5.46 -9.93
CA HIS A 119 -8.26 5.03 -9.36
C HIS A 119 -8.41 3.89 -8.35
N ALA A 120 -9.65 3.62 -7.89
CA ALA A 120 -9.96 2.59 -6.91
C ALA A 120 -10.18 1.20 -7.51
N ASP A 121 -10.21 1.06 -8.84
CA ASP A 121 -10.46 -0.22 -9.51
C ASP A 121 -9.32 -1.25 -9.37
N PHE A 122 -8.14 -0.82 -8.88
CA PHE A 122 -6.95 -1.65 -8.66
C PHE A 122 -6.71 -2.65 -9.80
N GLU A 123 -6.92 -2.24 -11.04
CA GLU A 123 -6.91 -3.15 -12.20
C GLU A 123 -5.58 -3.90 -12.32
N GLY A 124 -4.46 -3.23 -12.00
CA GLY A 124 -3.13 -3.84 -11.94
C GLY A 124 -3.02 -4.94 -10.89
N THR A 125 -3.50 -4.70 -9.67
CA THR A 125 -3.49 -5.68 -8.57
C THR A 125 -4.43 -6.85 -8.86
N ARG A 126 -5.65 -6.59 -9.38
CA ARG A 126 -6.57 -7.64 -9.83
C ARG A 126 -5.96 -8.49 -10.94
N ARG A 127 -5.28 -7.86 -11.90
CA ARG A 127 -4.56 -8.55 -12.98
C ARG A 127 -3.38 -9.37 -12.46
N GLN A 128 -2.62 -8.87 -11.48
CA GLN A 128 -1.50 -9.60 -10.86
C GLN A 128 -1.97 -10.78 -10.01
N ILE A 129 -3.02 -10.60 -9.21
CA ILE A 129 -3.66 -11.69 -8.46
C ILE A 129 -4.17 -12.78 -9.43
N ARG A 130 -4.85 -12.38 -10.51
CA ARG A 130 -5.34 -13.31 -11.54
C ARG A 130 -4.22 -14.01 -12.31
N LYS A 131 -3.06 -13.37 -12.47
CA LYS A 131 -1.86 -13.98 -13.08
C LYS A 131 -1.12 -14.91 -12.12
N GLY A 132 -1.62 -15.09 -10.91
CA GLY A 132 -1.00 -15.89 -9.87
C GLY A 132 0.12 -15.09 -9.20
N LEU A 133 -0.10 -14.71 -7.95
CA LEU A 133 0.99 -14.49 -6.99
C LEU A 133 1.65 -15.83 -6.65
N GLY A 134 2.11 -16.56 -7.67
CA GLY A 134 2.71 -17.89 -7.61
C GLY A 134 4.18 -17.88 -8.03
N GLY A 135 4.93 -16.88 -7.55
CA GLY A 135 6.38 -16.76 -7.74
C GLY A 135 7.10 -16.78 -6.40
N GLY A 136 6.82 -17.79 -5.59
CA GLY A 136 7.53 -18.07 -4.35
C GLY A 136 7.77 -19.56 -4.30
N ASP A 137 8.93 -19.96 -4.80
CA ASP A 137 9.44 -21.33 -4.74
C ASP A 137 9.26 -21.88 -3.32
N THR A 138 8.34 -22.83 -3.16
CA THR A 138 8.45 -23.80 -2.06
C THR A 138 9.61 -24.69 -2.46
N PRO A 139 10.78 -24.65 -1.79
CA PRO A 139 11.81 -25.64 -2.07
C PRO A 139 11.19 -27.00 -1.78
N ALA A 140 11.08 -27.82 -2.82
CA ALA A 140 10.73 -29.21 -2.69
C ALA A 140 11.66 -29.79 -1.63
N ALA A 141 11.08 -30.23 -0.52
CA ALA A 141 11.80 -31.05 0.42
C ALA A 141 12.19 -32.32 -0.35
N GLU A 142 13.42 -32.33 -0.86
CA GLU A 142 14.07 -33.56 -1.28
C GLU A 142 14.22 -34.41 -0.03
N THR A 143 13.20 -35.22 0.26
CA THR A 143 13.33 -36.37 1.15
C THR A 143 14.13 -37.41 0.40
N GLY A 144 15.45 -37.19 0.35
CA GLY A 144 16.45 -38.19 0.01
C GLY A 144 17.13 -38.62 1.30
N GLU A 145 16.63 -39.67 1.93
CA GLU A 145 17.44 -40.48 2.84
C GLU A 145 17.02 -41.95 2.73
N ALA A 146 17.96 -42.74 2.20
CA ALA A 146 18.00 -44.20 2.27
C ALA A 146 18.52 -44.61 3.68
N PRO A 147 18.47 -45.89 4.10
CA PRO A 147 19.23 -46.97 3.45
C PRO A 147 18.40 -48.16 2.96
#